data_AF-A0A359KFA1-F1
#
_entry.id   AF-A0A359KFA1-F1
#
_cell.length_a   1.000
_cell.length_b   1.000
_cell.length_c   1.000
_cell.angle_alpha   90.00
_cell.angle_beta   90.00
_cell.angle_gamma   90.00
#
_symmetry.space_group_name_H-M   'P 1'
#
loop_
_entity.id
_entity.type
_entity.pdbx_description
1 polymer ?
#
loop_
_entity_poly.entity_id
_entity_poly.type
_entity_poly.pdbx_seq_one_letter_code
_entity_poly.pdbx_strand_id
1 'polypeptide(L)'
;FTGAFWLLLFLGAALFRVIGLNFLSELLGKEWFSIPVTCLVFAVAVQLTDVRGALIRGVRTVALMLLSWLLLVITVLVAGFLAALPFTGLDGLWKTGSATALVLSAAAALIVLINTAYQDGREDNLPPAALRLAVRVASVLLTPLILIAVWGLSLRIGQHGLTPDRIIASACALVGVLYAAGYGWAALSPLWRKTAWMKPLERTNVLAAVLTVLVILALFSPLADPARLSVNDQMARLKRGAVSAA
;
A
#
# COMPACT_ATOMS: atom_id res chain seq x y z
N PHE A 1 -20.52 5.29 -17.47
CA PHE A 1 -21.04 5.66 -18.81
C PHE A 1 -21.98 4.59 -19.36
N THR A 2 -21.51 3.35 -19.58
CA THR A 2 -22.33 2.25 -20.12
C THR A 2 -23.65 2.03 -19.37
N GLY A 3 -23.64 2.04 -18.03
CA GLY A 3 -24.88 1.93 -17.25
C GLY A 3 -25.83 3.12 -17.43
N ALA A 4 -25.32 4.35 -17.50
CA ALA A 4 -26.13 5.54 -17.73
C ALA A 4 -26.74 5.56 -19.15
N PHE A 5 -25.98 5.07 -20.15
CA PHE A 5 -26.48 4.90 -21.51
C PHE A 5 -27.64 3.90 -21.57
N TRP A 6 -27.51 2.75 -20.90
CA TRP A 6 -28.59 1.77 -20.79
C TRP A 6 -29.83 2.32 -20.07
N LEU A 7 -29.64 3.09 -19.00
CA LEU A 7 -30.73 3.76 -18.30
C LEU A 7 -31.50 4.72 -19.22
N LEU A 8 -30.79 5.45 -20.08
CA LEU A 8 -31.39 6.35 -21.07
C LEU A 8 -32.14 5.57 -22.16
N LEU A 9 -31.61 4.43 -22.63
CA LEU A 9 -32.30 3.56 -23.57
C LEU A 9 -33.58 2.96 -22.99
N PHE A 10 -33.56 2.53 -21.72
CA PHE A 10 -34.75 2.03 -21.04
C PHE A 10 -35.80 3.13 -20.83
N LEU A 11 -35.36 4.35 -20.49
CA LEU A 11 -36.26 5.50 -20.39
C LEU A 11 -36.90 5.82 -21.75
N GLY A 12 -36.12 5.82 -22.83
CA GLY A 12 -36.63 5.97 -24.18
C GLY A 12 -37.64 4.88 -24.55
N ALA A 13 -37.32 3.62 -24.25
CA ALA A 13 -38.22 2.50 -24.50
C ALA A 13 -39.54 2.62 -23.71
N ALA A 14 -39.48 3.11 -22.48
CA ALA A 14 -40.69 3.40 -21.69
C ALA A 14 -41.54 4.51 -22.32
N LEU A 15 -40.91 5.60 -22.79
CA LEU A 15 -41.62 6.70 -23.48
C LEU A 15 -42.30 6.23 -24.77
N PHE A 16 -41.61 5.43 -25.60
CA PHE A 16 -42.20 4.87 -26.82
C PHE A 16 -43.36 3.92 -26.52
N ARG A 17 -43.27 3.14 -25.43
CA ARG A 17 -44.35 2.25 -24.99
C ARG A 17 -45.61 3.03 -24.59
N VAL A 18 -45.48 4.23 -24.01
CA VAL A 18 -46.63 5.09 -23.68
C VAL A 18 -47.40 5.51 -24.94
N ILE A 19 -46.72 5.66 -26.08
CA ILE A 19 -47.32 6.02 -27.38
C ILE A 19 -47.76 4.75 -28.16
N GLY A 20 -47.66 3.56 -27.55
CA GLY A 20 -48.08 2.29 -28.13
C GLY A 20 -47.02 1.59 -28.99
N LEU A 21 -45.77 2.05 -29.00
CA LEU A 21 -44.68 1.48 -29.79
C LEU A 21 -43.77 0.58 -28.92
N ASN A 22 -43.81 -0.73 -29.14
CA ASN A 22 -43.02 -1.71 -28.40
C ASN A 22 -41.65 -2.05 -29.02
N PHE A 23 -41.39 -1.60 -30.26
CA PHE A 23 -40.21 -2.02 -31.04
C PHE A 23 -38.89 -1.81 -30.28
N LEU A 24 -38.72 -0.67 -29.61
CA LEU A 24 -37.46 -0.34 -28.95
C LEU A 24 -37.25 -1.24 -27.72
N SER A 25 -38.32 -1.52 -26.98
CA SER A 25 -38.25 -2.45 -25.85
C SER A 25 -37.93 -3.87 -26.29
N GLU A 26 -38.51 -4.32 -27.40
CA GLU A 26 -38.25 -5.66 -27.95
C GLU A 26 -36.82 -5.77 -28.47
N LEU A 27 -36.35 -4.74 -29.18
CA LEU A 27 -34.99 -4.65 -29.71
C LEU A 27 -33.93 -4.65 -28.60
N LEU A 28 -34.14 -3.88 -27.53
CA LEU A 28 -33.25 -3.85 -26.36
C LEU A 28 -33.17 -5.21 -25.64
N GLY A 29 -34.24 -6.01 -25.70
CA GLY A 29 -34.28 -7.35 -25.13
C GLY A 29 -33.60 -8.42 -25.97
N LYS A 30 -33.21 -8.12 -27.23
CA LYS A 30 -32.52 -9.09 -28.08
C LYS A 30 -31.01 -9.08 -27.80
N GLU A 31 -30.47 -10.25 -27.47
CA GLU A 31 -29.03 -10.44 -27.20
C GLU A 31 -28.14 -10.01 -28.37
N TRP A 32 -28.59 -10.25 -29.61
CA TRP A 32 -27.84 -9.85 -30.81
C TRP A 32 -27.68 -8.33 -30.95
N PHE A 33 -28.55 -7.54 -30.30
CA PHE A 33 -28.47 -6.08 -30.27
C PHE A 33 -27.78 -5.60 -28.99
N SER A 34 -28.18 -6.12 -27.83
CA SER A 34 -27.70 -5.66 -26.53
C SER A 34 -26.22 -5.94 -26.29
N ILE A 35 -25.71 -7.09 -26.73
CA ILE A 35 -24.31 -7.48 -26.52
C ILE A 35 -23.37 -6.58 -27.35
N PRO A 36 -23.51 -6.45 -28.69
CA PRO A 36 -22.64 -5.58 -29.47
C PRO A 36 -22.71 -4.11 -29.05
N VAL A 37 -23.91 -3.60 -28.73
CA VAL A 37 -24.09 -2.22 -28.28
C VAL A 37 -23.42 -1.99 -26.93
N THR A 38 -23.52 -2.93 -25.99
CA THR A 38 -22.82 -2.82 -24.70
C THR A 38 -21.31 -2.82 -24.89
N CYS A 39 -20.78 -3.73 -25.72
CA CYS A 39 -19.36 -3.78 -26.04
C CYS A 39 -18.88 -2.50 -26.71
N LEU A 40 -19.64 -1.96 -27.68
CA LEU A 40 -19.30 -0.73 -28.38
C LEU A 40 -19.32 0.47 -27.43
N VAL A 41 -20.37 0.64 -26.63
CA VAL A 41 -20.50 1.75 -25.69
C VAL A 41 -19.45 1.67 -24.59
N PHE A 42 -19.11 0.46 -24.13
CA PHE A 42 -18.00 0.24 -23.20
C PHE A 42 -16.65 0.60 -23.83
N ALA A 43 -16.36 0.10 -25.03
CA ALA A 43 -15.13 0.41 -25.75
C ALA A 43 -14.99 1.92 -26.02
N VAL A 44 -16.07 2.58 -26.44
CA VAL A 44 -16.13 4.03 -26.62
C VAL A 44 -15.91 4.76 -25.31
N ALA A 45 -16.49 4.31 -24.19
CA ALA A 45 -16.27 4.91 -22.87
C ALA A 45 -14.80 4.81 -22.44
N VAL A 46 -14.19 3.64 -22.61
CA VAL A 46 -12.77 3.40 -22.34
C VAL A 46 -11.91 4.28 -23.24
N GLN A 47 -12.18 4.29 -24.55
CA GLN A 47 -11.44 5.10 -25.52
C GLN A 47 -11.57 6.60 -25.23
N LEU A 48 -12.75 7.12 -24.89
CA LEU A 48 -12.93 8.54 -24.54
C LEU A 48 -12.15 8.92 -23.28
N THR A 49 -12.08 8.00 -22.32
CA THR A 49 -11.30 8.16 -21.09
C THR A 49 -9.81 8.22 -21.46
N ASP A 50 -9.35 7.33 -22.34
CA ASP A 50 -7.95 7.27 -22.81
C ASP A 50 -7.55 8.48 -23.68
N VAL A 51 -8.41 8.93 -24.59
CA VAL A 51 -8.20 10.11 -25.46
C VAL A 51 -8.12 11.40 -24.63
N ARG A 52 -8.79 11.45 -23.47
CA ARG A 52 -8.61 12.51 -22.46
C ARG A 52 -7.57 12.14 -21.42
N GLY A 53 -6.48 11.47 -21.82
CA GLY A 53 -5.36 11.17 -20.94
C GLY A 53 -4.85 12.41 -20.17
N ALA A 54 -5.00 13.62 -20.71
CA ALA A 54 -4.69 14.87 -19.98
C ALA A 54 -5.55 15.07 -18.71
N LEU A 55 -6.83 14.72 -18.73
CA LEU A 55 -7.71 14.82 -17.55
C LEU A 55 -7.39 13.72 -16.53
N ILE A 56 -7.16 12.49 -16.96
CA ILE A 56 -6.76 11.40 -16.05
C ILE A 56 -5.41 11.71 -15.41
N ARG A 57 -4.43 12.14 -16.22
CA ARG A 57 -3.14 12.62 -15.73
C ARG A 57 -3.34 13.78 -14.77
N GLY A 58 -4.20 14.75 -15.09
CA GLY A 58 -4.55 15.86 -14.21
C GLY A 58 -5.11 15.41 -12.86
N VAL A 59 -6.12 14.54 -12.85
CA VAL A 59 -6.72 13.99 -11.61
C VAL A 59 -5.68 13.20 -10.81
N ARG A 60 -4.89 12.35 -11.47
CA ARG A 60 -3.78 11.62 -10.84
C ARG A 60 -2.77 12.59 -10.23
N THR A 61 -2.35 13.63 -10.95
CA THR A 61 -1.41 14.64 -10.47
C THR A 61 -1.97 15.38 -9.26
N VAL A 62 -3.23 15.79 -9.28
CA VAL A 62 -3.88 16.46 -8.14
C VAL A 62 -3.95 15.52 -6.94
N ALA A 63 -4.41 14.28 -7.13
CA ALA A 63 -4.49 13.29 -6.06
C ALA A 63 -3.12 12.99 -5.46
N LEU A 64 -2.10 12.76 -6.30
CA LEU A 64 -0.72 12.55 -5.86
C LEU A 64 -0.18 13.80 -5.15
N MET A 65 -0.50 15.00 -5.63
CA MET A 65 -0.03 16.23 -5.00
C MET A 65 -0.65 16.43 -3.61
N LEU A 66 -1.96 16.24 -3.46
CA LEU A 66 -2.65 16.27 -2.16
C LEU A 66 -2.07 15.23 -1.20
N LEU A 67 -1.90 14.01 -1.68
CA LEU A 67 -1.33 12.92 -0.89
C LEU A 67 0.15 13.18 -0.55
N SER A 68 0.90 13.83 -1.43
CA SER A 68 2.28 14.27 -1.15
C SER A 68 2.34 15.29 -0.02
N TRP A 69 1.36 16.19 0.10
CA TRP A 69 1.32 17.13 1.24
C TRP A 69 1.03 16.44 2.57
N LEU A 70 0.30 15.32 2.55
CA LEU A 70 0.12 14.47 3.75
C LEU A 70 1.44 13.88 4.23
N LEU A 71 2.43 13.69 3.36
CA LEU A 71 3.78 13.28 3.75
C LEU A 71 4.37 14.24 4.80
N LEU A 72 4.19 15.54 4.62
CA LEU A 72 4.72 16.53 5.56
C LEU A 72 4.12 16.34 6.95
N VAL A 73 2.79 16.16 7.02
CA VAL A 73 2.06 15.94 8.26
C VAL A 73 2.54 14.66 8.95
N ILE A 74 2.56 13.52 8.26
CA ILE A 74 3.00 12.26 8.86
C ILE A 74 4.47 12.29 9.26
N THR A 75 5.32 13.01 8.52
CA THR A 75 6.75 13.15 8.84
C THR A 75 6.93 13.87 10.17
N VAL A 76 6.18 14.96 10.40
CA VAL A 76 6.18 15.68 11.67
C VAL A 76 5.66 14.79 12.81
N LEU A 77 4.55 14.07 12.59
CA LEU A 77 3.99 13.16 13.60
C LEU A 77 4.95 12.03 13.97
N VAL A 78 5.57 11.38 12.98
CA VAL A 78 6.55 10.31 13.20
C VAL A 78 7.81 10.84 13.85
N ALA A 79 8.30 12.02 13.43
CA ALA A 79 9.44 12.67 14.06
C ALA A 79 9.16 12.99 15.53
N GLY A 80 7.99 13.57 15.82
CA GLY A 80 7.54 13.86 17.19
C GLY A 80 7.38 12.60 18.03
N PHE A 81 6.78 11.55 17.48
CA PHE A 81 6.68 10.24 18.12
C PHE A 81 8.06 9.68 18.48
N LEU A 82 8.97 9.60 17.52
CA LEU A 82 10.32 9.08 17.73
C LEU A 82 11.14 9.96 18.69
N ALA A 83 10.97 11.28 18.64
CA ALA A 83 11.62 12.22 19.56
C ALA A 83 11.07 12.12 20.99
N ALA A 84 9.80 11.70 21.16
CA ALA A 84 9.19 11.49 22.47
C ALA A 84 9.61 10.16 23.12
N LEU A 85 10.01 9.15 22.34
CA LEU A 85 10.38 7.81 22.85
C LEU A 85 11.53 7.82 23.88
N PRO A 86 12.63 8.59 23.70
CA PRO A 86 13.68 8.69 24.72
C PRO A 86 13.20 9.22 26.07
N PHE A 87 12.15 10.04 26.09
CA PHE A 87 11.60 10.64 27.32
C PHE A 87 10.49 9.80 27.95
N THR A 88 9.67 9.16 27.12
CA THR A 88 8.50 8.38 27.57
C THR A 88 8.77 6.89 27.77
N GLY A 89 9.88 6.39 27.21
CA GLY A 89 10.22 4.97 27.17
C GLY A 89 9.36 4.19 26.17
N LEU A 90 9.66 2.90 26.04
CA LEU A 90 8.92 2.00 25.14
C LEU A 90 7.73 1.31 25.83
N ASP A 91 7.62 1.38 27.16
CA ASP A 91 6.61 0.64 27.91
C ASP A 91 5.17 1.05 27.57
N GLY A 92 4.94 2.35 27.37
CA GLY A 92 3.63 2.88 26.96
C GLY A 92 3.19 2.35 25.60
N LEU A 93 4.14 2.15 24.69
CA LEU A 93 3.88 1.56 23.37
C LEU A 93 3.38 0.12 23.55
N TRP A 94 4.10 -0.70 24.32
CA TRP A 94 3.81 -2.14 24.43
C TRP A 94 2.52 -2.50 25.20
N LYS A 95 2.06 -1.63 26.11
CA LYS A 95 0.84 -1.85 26.91
C LYS A 95 -0.44 -1.98 26.08
N THR A 96 -0.51 -1.37 24.90
CA THR A 96 -1.72 -1.41 24.04
C THR A 96 -1.95 -2.74 23.33
N GLY A 97 -1.03 -3.71 23.43
CA GLY A 97 -1.22 -5.04 22.81
C GLY A 97 -1.11 -5.06 21.27
N SER A 98 -1.18 -3.93 20.58
CA SER A 98 -1.12 -3.82 19.10
C SER A 98 0.04 -2.96 18.55
N ALA A 99 0.96 -2.52 19.41
CA ALA A 99 2.11 -1.68 19.06
C ALA A 99 2.82 -2.04 17.75
N THR A 100 3.20 -3.31 17.56
CA THR A 100 3.91 -3.75 16.34
C THR A 100 3.09 -3.48 15.08
N ALA A 101 1.78 -3.75 15.11
CA ALA A 101 0.91 -3.52 13.97
C ALA A 101 0.75 -2.02 13.69
N LEU A 102 0.65 -1.19 14.73
CA LEU A 102 0.55 0.26 14.59
C LEU A 102 1.84 0.85 13.99
N VAL A 103 3.01 0.46 14.49
CA VAL A 103 4.32 0.92 13.99
C VAL A 103 4.56 0.45 12.55
N LEU A 104 4.23 -0.81 12.22
CA LEU A 104 4.32 -1.31 10.84
C LEU A 104 3.34 -0.59 9.90
N SER A 105 2.13 -0.27 10.37
CA SER A 105 1.15 0.48 9.58
C SER A 105 1.62 1.92 9.32
N ALA A 106 2.20 2.57 10.33
CA ALA A 106 2.82 3.89 10.18
C ALA A 106 4.00 3.85 9.18
N ALA A 107 4.84 2.82 9.26
CA ALA A 107 5.92 2.61 8.30
C ALA A 107 5.39 2.38 6.87
N ALA A 108 4.35 1.56 6.70
CA ALA A 108 3.71 1.33 5.41
C ALA A 108 3.11 2.61 4.82
N ALA A 109 2.40 3.41 5.63
CA ALA A 109 1.89 4.70 5.22
C ALA A 109 3.02 5.64 4.79
N LEU A 110 4.13 5.68 5.54
CA LEU A 110 5.29 6.49 5.21
C LEU A 110 5.92 6.08 3.87
N ILE A 111 6.06 4.77 3.62
CA ILE A 111 6.56 4.24 2.35
C ILE A 111 5.65 4.68 1.18
N VAL A 112 4.33 4.52 1.31
CA VAL A 112 3.37 4.93 0.27
C VAL A 112 3.46 6.43 0.00
N LEU A 113 3.52 7.25 1.05
CA LEU A 113 3.59 8.71 0.94
C LEU A 113 4.93 9.20 0.38
N ILE A 114 6.04 8.53 0.71
CA ILE A 114 7.36 8.78 0.10
C ILE A 114 7.30 8.53 -1.41
N ASN A 115 6.74 7.40 -1.85
CA ASN A 115 6.61 7.10 -3.28
C ASN A 115 5.68 8.07 -4.00
N THR A 116 4.59 8.45 -3.34
CA THR A 116 3.64 9.42 -3.85
C THR A 116 4.31 10.79 -4.08
N ALA A 117 5.16 11.23 -3.16
CA ALA A 117 5.89 12.48 -3.29
C ALA A 117 7.08 12.41 -4.26
N TYR A 118 7.69 11.23 -4.41
CA TYR A 118 8.76 10.99 -5.38
C TYR A 118 8.26 10.95 -6.84
N GLN A 119 7.05 10.42 -7.06
CA GLN A 119 6.42 10.26 -8.36
C GLN A 119 7.35 9.58 -9.38
N ASP A 120 7.67 10.27 -10.48
CA ASP A 120 8.44 9.72 -11.60
C ASP A 120 9.95 10.02 -11.51
N GLY A 121 10.42 10.73 -10.45
CA GLY A 121 11.84 11.01 -10.24
C GLY A 121 12.53 11.88 -11.30
N ARG A 122 11.77 12.41 -12.27
CA ARG A 122 12.27 13.20 -13.41
C ARG A 122 12.74 14.58 -12.97
N GLU A 123 13.86 15.03 -13.53
CA GLU A 123 14.47 16.32 -13.18
C GLU A 123 13.56 17.52 -13.51
N ASP A 124 12.67 17.36 -14.49
CA ASP A 124 11.74 18.40 -14.93
C ASP A 124 10.51 18.56 -14.02
N ASN A 125 10.27 17.62 -13.09
CA ASN A 125 9.08 17.59 -12.24
C ASN A 125 9.42 17.30 -10.77
N LEU A 126 10.51 17.88 -10.25
CA LEU A 126 10.82 17.73 -8.83
C LEU A 126 9.76 18.44 -7.97
N PRO A 127 9.37 17.82 -6.84
CA PRO A 127 8.48 18.47 -5.91
C PRO A 127 9.15 19.71 -5.26
N PRO A 128 8.34 20.61 -4.68
CA PRO A 128 8.82 21.76 -3.90
C PRO A 128 9.86 21.38 -2.84
N ALA A 129 10.75 22.32 -2.50
CA ALA A 129 11.86 22.07 -1.58
C ALA A 129 11.43 21.51 -0.21
N ALA A 130 10.30 21.97 0.33
CA ALA A 130 9.74 21.47 1.59
C ALA A 130 9.39 19.97 1.50
N LEU A 131 8.73 19.55 0.41
CA LEU A 131 8.41 18.14 0.17
C LEU A 131 9.68 17.32 -0.07
N ARG A 132 10.68 17.86 -0.76
CA ARG A 132 11.97 17.16 -0.94
C ARG A 132 12.67 16.89 0.37
N LEU A 133 12.64 17.85 1.28
CA LEU A 133 13.16 17.68 2.63
C LEU A 133 12.33 16.67 3.41
N ALA A 134 11.00 16.76 3.36
CA ALA A 134 10.11 15.81 4.00
C ALA A 134 10.37 14.37 3.54
N VAL A 135 10.52 14.12 2.23
CA VAL A 135 10.87 12.79 1.70
C VAL A 135 12.19 12.29 2.28
N ARG A 136 13.23 13.13 2.33
CA ARG A 136 14.53 12.74 2.90
C ARG A 136 14.41 12.42 4.40
N VAL A 137 13.75 13.29 5.16
CA VAL A 137 13.56 13.09 6.60
C VAL A 137 12.73 11.85 6.86
N ALA A 138 11.58 11.69 6.19
CA ALA A 138 10.73 10.50 6.27
C ALA A 138 11.50 9.22 5.95
N SER A 139 12.34 9.23 4.90
CA SER A 139 13.17 8.08 4.53
C SER A 139 14.15 7.69 5.63
N VAL A 140 14.70 8.65 6.37
CA VAL A 140 15.57 8.39 7.53
C VAL A 140 14.76 7.89 8.73
N LEU A 141 13.59 8.49 9.00
CA LEU A 141 12.70 8.10 10.11
C LEU A 141 12.07 6.72 9.93
N LEU A 142 11.98 6.22 8.69
CA LEU A 142 11.52 4.86 8.41
C LEU A 142 12.40 3.80 9.09
N THR A 143 13.71 4.01 9.14
CA THR A 143 14.67 3.08 9.74
C THR A 143 14.40 2.79 11.23
N PRO A 144 14.36 3.79 12.13
CA PRO A 144 14.05 3.53 13.53
C PRO A 144 12.65 2.96 13.75
N LEU A 145 11.65 3.33 12.93
CA LEU A 145 10.32 2.70 13.01
C LEU A 145 10.38 1.20 12.75
N ILE A 146 11.06 0.78 11.67
CA ILE A 146 11.21 -0.64 11.35
C ILE A 146 12.02 -1.38 12.42
N LEU A 147 13.08 -0.77 12.96
CA LEU A 147 13.84 -1.35 14.05
C LEU A 147 12.97 -1.58 15.30
N ILE A 148 12.14 -0.60 15.68
CA ILE A 148 11.20 -0.74 16.80
C ILE A 148 10.19 -1.85 16.54
N ALA A 149 9.65 -1.94 15.31
CA ALA A 149 8.71 -2.99 14.94
C ALA A 149 9.34 -4.38 15.03
N VAL A 150 10.54 -4.57 14.46
CA VAL A 150 11.28 -5.84 14.50
C VAL A 150 11.63 -6.23 15.93
N TRP A 151 12.11 -5.27 16.73
CA TRP A 151 12.43 -5.50 18.14
C TRP A 151 11.20 -5.95 18.95
N GLY A 152 10.09 -5.22 18.81
CA GLY A 152 8.84 -5.55 19.46
C GLY A 152 8.27 -6.90 19.08
N LEU A 153 8.35 -7.21 17.79
CA LEU A 153 7.90 -8.49 17.26
C LEU A 153 8.77 -9.63 17.81
N SER A 154 10.09 -9.46 17.82
CA SER A 154 11.04 -10.44 18.37
C SER A 154 10.76 -10.75 19.84
N LEU A 155 10.56 -9.72 20.67
CA LEU A 155 10.19 -9.89 22.09
C LEU A 155 8.89 -10.69 22.25
N ARG A 156 7.87 -10.39 21.44
CA ARG A 156 6.57 -11.05 21.52
C ARG A 156 6.62 -12.48 21.03
N ILE A 157 7.38 -12.77 19.99
CA ILE A 157 7.62 -14.14 19.52
C ILE A 157 8.36 -14.93 20.61
N GLY A 158 9.38 -14.34 21.24
CA GLY A 158 10.11 -14.99 22.34
C GLY A 158 9.23 -15.31 23.56
N GLN A 159 8.36 -14.38 23.95
CA GLN A 159 7.50 -14.53 25.13
C GLN A 159 6.27 -15.41 24.88
N HIS A 160 5.59 -15.21 23.75
CA HIS A 160 4.26 -15.77 23.48
C HIS A 160 4.24 -16.79 22.34
N GLY A 161 5.38 -17.07 21.71
CA GLY A 161 5.50 -17.99 20.57
C GLY A 161 5.01 -17.39 19.24
N LEU A 162 4.99 -18.22 18.21
CA LEU A 162 4.48 -17.86 16.89
C LEU A 162 2.95 -18.00 16.84
N THR A 163 2.31 -16.94 16.37
CA THR A 163 0.90 -16.92 15.95
C THR A 163 0.84 -16.57 14.47
N PRO A 164 -0.26 -16.91 13.74
CA PRO A 164 -0.40 -16.54 12.34
C PRO A 164 -0.19 -15.04 12.11
N ASP A 165 -0.76 -14.19 12.97
CA ASP A 165 -0.59 -12.73 12.88
C ASP A 165 0.87 -12.29 13.04
N ARG A 166 1.65 -12.94 13.91
CA ARG A 166 3.07 -12.61 14.11
C ARG A 166 3.93 -13.06 12.93
N ILE A 167 3.54 -14.13 12.23
CA ILE A 167 4.20 -14.60 11.02
C ILE A 167 3.95 -13.60 9.88
N ILE A 168 2.70 -13.16 9.71
CA ILE A 168 2.35 -12.10 8.75
C ILE A 168 3.08 -10.80 9.10
N ALA A 169 3.11 -10.41 10.37
CA ALA A 169 3.86 -9.24 10.81
C ALA A 169 5.38 -9.37 10.53
N SER A 170 5.95 -10.57 10.66
CA SER A 170 7.35 -10.85 10.34
C SER A 170 7.63 -10.69 8.85
N ALA A 171 6.71 -11.17 8.01
CA ALA A 171 6.76 -10.98 6.57
C ALA A 171 6.69 -9.49 6.18
N CYS A 172 5.78 -8.73 6.78
CA CYS A 172 5.70 -7.27 6.59
C CYS A 172 6.97 -6.57 7.07
N ALA A 173 7.52 -6.96 8.22
CA ALA A 173 8.75 -6.40 8.76
C ALA A 173 9.96 -6.68 7.84
N LEU A 174 10.04 -7.88 7.26
CA LEU A 174 11.08 -8.24 6.28
C LEU A 174 11.07 -7.31 5.07
N VAL A 175 9.89 -7.08 4.48
CA VAL A 175 9.72 -6.12 3.38
C VAL A 175 10.07 -4.70 3.84
N GLY A 176 9.62 -4.32 5.04
CA GLY A 176 9.93 -3.04 5.67
C GLY A 176 11.42 -2.79 5.88
N VAL A 177 12.21 -3.82 6.24
CA VAL A 177 13.66 -3.74 6.39
C VAL A 177 14.34 -3.39 5.06
N LEU A 178 13.90 -3.99 3.96
CA LEU A 178 14.43 -3.65 2.63
C LEU A 178 14.12 -2.20 2.26
N TYR A 179 12.90 -1.72 2.53
CA TYR A 179 12.54 -0.32 2.32
C TYR A 179 13.34 0.63 3.20
N ALA A 180 13.49 0.34 4.51
CA ALA A 180 14.29 1.14 5.43
C ALA A 180 15.75 1.24 4.97
N ALA A 181 16.36 0.12 4.58
CA ALA A 181 17.73 0.09 4.08
C ALA A 181 17.88 0.88 2.78
N GLY A 182 16.99 0.65 1.81
CA GLY A 182 17.07 1.29 0.51
C GLY A 182 16.75 2.79 0.54
N TYR A 183 15.72 3.21 1.29
CA TYR A 183 15.33 4.61 1.40
C TYR A 183 16.30 5.39 2.29
N GLY A 184 16.77 4.79 3.39
CA GLY A 184 17.83 5.35 4.22
C GLY A 184 19.11 5.56 3.41
N TRP A 185 19.51 4.55 2.61
CA TRP A 185 20.64 4.68 1.69
C TRP A 185 20.43 5.79 0.67
N ALA A 186 19.25 5.87 0.06
CA ALA A 186 18.94 6.90 -0.90
C ALA A 186 18.97 8.31 -0.28
N ALA A 187 18.53 8.46 0.99
CA ALA A 187 18.51 9.72 1.71
C ALA A 187 19.91 10.20 2.09
N LEU A 188 20.81 9.27 2.45
CA LEU A 188 22.18 9.56 2.89
C LEU A 188 23.20 9.57 1.76
N SER A 189 22.93 8.88 0.64
CA SER A 189 23.85 8.82 -0.52
C SER A 189 24.31 10.17 -1.07
N PRO A 190 23.51 11.27 -1.07
CA PRO A 190 23.97 12.58 -1.50
C PRO A 190 25.10 13.16 -0.64
N LEU A 191 25.28 12.69 0.60
CA LEU A 191 26.36 13.13 1.49
C LEU A 191 27.74 12.62 1.04
N TRP A 192 27.78 11.52 0.27
CA TRP A 192 29.02 10.86 -0.15
C TRP A 192 29.17 10.71 -1.66
N ARG A 193 28.10 10.88 -2.45
CA ARG A 193 28.12 10.80 -3.91
C ARG A 193 27.19 11.83 -4.55
N LYS A 194 27.64 12.49 -5.62
CA LYS A 194 26.77 13.28 -6.49
C LYS A 194 25.86 12.33 -7.30
N THR A 195 24.72 12.00 -6.73
CA THR A 195 23.66 11.20 -7.37
C THR A 195 22.43 12.08 -7.57
N ALA A 196 21.67 11.84 -8.64
CA ALA A 196 20.35 12.46 -8.81
C ALA A 196 19.47 12.20 -7.58
N TRP A 197 18.65 13.19 -7.23
CA TRP A 197 17.89 13.21 -5.98
C TRP A 197 17.05 11.94 -5.81
N MET A 198 17.33 11.18 -4.74
CA MET A 198 16.58 9.97 -4.33
C MET A 198 16.49 8.85 -5.38
N LYS A 199 17.30 8.86 -6.45
CA LYS A 199 17.28 7.85 -7.52
C LYS A 199 17.36 6.38 -7.07
N PRO A 200 18.06 6.02 -5.96
CA PRO A 200 18.07 4.63 -5.49
C PRO A 200 16.69 4.10 -5.06
N LEU A 201 15.68 4.96 -4.78
CA LEU A 201 14.30 4.55 -4.47
C LEU A 201 13.73 3.63 -5.55
N GLU A 202 13.97 3.93 -6.83
CA GLU A 202 13.45 3.15 -7.95
C GLU A 202 13.89 1.68 -7.87
N ARG A 203 15.19 1.45 -7.63
CA ARG A 203 15.75 0.10 -7.50
C ARG A 203 15.23 -0.61 -6.26
N THR A 204 15.14 0.11 -5.13
CA THR A 204 14.58 -0.43 -3.90
C THR A 204 13.14 -0.86 -4.08
N ASN A 205 12.32 -0.06 -4.79
CA ASN A 205 10.92 -0.40 -5.06
C ASN A 205 10.77 -1.65 -5.90
N VAL A 206 11.58 -1.78 -6.96
CA VAL A 206 11.55 -2.98 -7.82
C VAL A 206 11.96 -4.22 -7.02
N LEU A 207 13.06 -4.14 -6.26
CA LEU A 207 13.50 -5.23 -5.40
C LEU A 207 12.46 -5.59 -4.33
N ALA A 208 11.83 -4.58 -3.72
CA ALA A 208 10.79 -4.79 -2.72
C ALA A 208 9.51 -5.35 -3.31
N ALA A 209 9.14 -4.99 -4.54
CA ALA A 209 8.01 -5.59 -5.24
C ALA A 209 8.26 -7.08 -5.50
N VAL A 210 9.45 -7.44 -6.02
CA VAL A 210 9.84 -8.84 -6.22
C VAL A 210 9.85 -9.60 -4.90
N LEU A 211 10.47 -9.05 -3.85
CA LEU A 211 10.49 -9.65 -2.52
C LEU A 211 9.07 -9.85 -1.97
N THR A 212 8.19 -8.86 -2.12
CA THR A 212 6.81 -8.93 -1.64
C THR A 212 6.05 -10.06 -2.34
N VAL A 213 6.19 -10.19 -3.66
CA VAL A 213 5.59 -11.31 -4.41
C VAL A 213 6.12 -12.65 -3.92
N LEU A 214 7.43 -12.79 -3.75
CA LEU A 214 8.04 -14.03 -3.23
C LEU A 214 7.56 -14.37 -1.81
N VAL A 215 7.44 -13.37 -0.94
CA VAL A 215 6.93 -13.52 0.43
C VAL A 215 5.47 -13.95 0.42
N ILE A 216 4.62 -13.33 -0.41
CA ILE A 216 3.22 -13.73 -0.56
C ILE A 216 3.15 -15.19 -1.04
N LEU A 217 3.88 -15.54 -2.10
CA LEU A 217 3.92 -16.92 -2.60
C LEU A 217 4.38 -17.91 -1.53
N ALA A 218 5.39 -17.54 -0.73
CA ALA A 218 5.87 -18.37 0.37
C ALA A 218 4.78 -18.57 1.44
N LEU A 219 4.10 -17.51 1.87
CA LEU A 219 3.03 -17.55 2.88
C LEU A 219 1.82 -18.39 2.43
N PHE A 220 1.49 -18.36 1.14
CA PHE A 220 0.41 -19.16 0.56
C PHE A 220 0.88 -20.55 0.07
N SER A 221 2.14 -20.91 0.30
CA SER A 221 2.68 -22.23 -0.01
C SER A 221 2.86 -23.08 1.25
N PRO A 222 3.01 -24.41 1.11
CA PRO A 222 3.34 -25.28 2.23
C PRO A 222 4.67 -24.97 2.94
N LEU A 223 5.53 -24.13 2.35
CA LEU A 223 6.84 -23.76 2.89
C LEU A 223 6.74 -22.81 4.09
N ALA A 224 5.85 -21.81 4.03
CA ALA A 224 5.71 -20.79 5.06
C ALA A 224 4.26 -20.54 5.50
N ASP A 225 3.39 -21.56 5.35
CA ASP A 225 2.01 -21.52 5.82
C ASP A 225 1.96 -21.08 7.32
N PRO A 226 1.33 -19.93 7.62
CA PRO A 226 1.24 -19.39 8.97
C PRO A 226 0.61 -20.35 9.98
N ALA A 227 -0.39 -21.15 9.55
CA ALA A 227 -1.05 -22.09 10.43
C ALA A 227 -0.11 -23.23 10.82
N ARG A 228 0.59 -23.82 9.83
CA ARG A 228 1.58 -24.89 10.07
C ARG A 228 2.73 -24.43 10.95
N LEU A 229 3.31 -23.27 10.67
CA LEU A 229 4.41 -22.72 11.45
C LEU A 229 3.99 -22.42 12.90
N SER A 230 2.79 -21.86 13.09
CA SER A 230 2.26 -21.60 14.44
C SER A 230 2.02 -22.90 15.21
N VAL A 231 1.40 -23.91 14.61
CA VAL A 231 1.17 -25.21 15.25
C VAL A 231 2.49 -25.89 15.61
N ASN A 232 3.46 -25.89 14.69
CA ASN A 232 4.78 -26.48 14.93
C ASN A 232 5.50 -25.82 16.11
N ASP A 233 5.44 -24.49 16.22
CA ASP A 233 6.01 -23.75 17.35
C ASP A 233 5.31 -24.10 18.67
N GLN A 234 3.97 -24.12 18.70
CA GLN A 234 3.24 -24.48 19.93
C GLN A 234 3.49 -25.93 20.34
N MET A 235 3.54 -26.86 19.39
CA MET A 235 3.90 -28.27 19.65
C MET A 235 5.33 -28.40 20.18
N ALA A 236 6.28 -27.63 19.63
CA ALA A 236 7.66 -27.62 20.12
C ALA A 236 7.73 -27.06 21.55
N ARG A 237 6.97 -26.00 21.86
CA ARG A 237 6.88 -25.40 23.19
C ARG A 237 6.23 -26.32 24.23
N LEU A 238 5.22 -27.09 23.84
CA LEU A 238 4.60 -28.11 24.67
C LEU A 238 5.62 -29.23 25.01
N LYS A 239 6.34 -29.74 24.00
CA LYS A 239 7.34 -30.82 24.18
C LYS A 239 8.48 -30.44 25.13
N ARG A 240 8.86 -29.17 25.15
CA ARG A 240 9.91 -28.63 26.05
C ARG A 240 9.38 -28.11 27.39
N GLY A 241 8.11 -28.37 27.72
CA GLY A 241 7.49 -27.99 29.00
C GLY A 241 7.29 -26.48 29.19
N ALA A 242 7.38 -25.67 28.13
CA ALA A 242 7.20 -24.23 28.21
C ALA A 242 5.72 -23.82 28.30
N VAL A 243 4.80 -24.75 28.07
CA VAL A 243 3.34 -24.58 28.16
C VAL A 243 2.72 -25.89 28.63
N SER A 244 1.66 -25.81 29.45
CA SER A 244 0.85 -26.96 29.87
C SER A 244 -0.17 -27.29 28.80
N ALA A 245 -0.45 -28.59 28.57
CA ALA A 245 -1.71 -28.96 27.94
C ALA A 245 -2.85 -28.54 28.88
N ALA A 246 -3.86 -27.86 28.34
CA ALA A 246 -5.10 -27.57 29.06
C ALA A 246 -6.02 -28.80 29.00
#